data_AF-A0A5E6Z016-F1
#
_entry.id   AF-A0A5E6Z016-F1
#
_cell.length_a   1.000
_cell.length_b   1.000
_cell.length_c   1.000
_cell.angle_alpha   90.00
_cell.angle_beta   90.00
_cell.angle_gamma   90.00
#
_symmetry.space_group_name_H-M   'P 1'
#
loop_
_entity.id
_entity.type
_entity.pdbx_description
1 polymer ?
#
loop_
_entity_poly.entity_id
_entity_poly.type
_entity_poly.pdbx_seq_one_letter_code
_entity_poly.pdbx_strand_id
1 'polypeptide(L)'
;MMVHYDGLALTPAQARELIAQALTDLRPETRNLGQCHVLPVWYDVSVGPELTLLAQRAGCSVNEVIRRHSEHEYQVFALGFAPGFAFMGLVEEALAAPRLNTPRKRVASGSVGIAERQTAAYPAQSPGGWNLVGRTPSALFDRERDGYSLMQPGDRVQFAPVSHAEFIRLGGDDTPQEALA
;
A
#
# COMPACT_ATOMS: atom_id res chain seq x y z
N MET A 1 -10.95 -11.00 -9.86
CA MET A 1 -10.03 -12.15 -9.94
C MET A 1 -9.69 -12.38 -11.41
N MET A 2 -8.41 -12.55 -11.74
CA MET A 2 -7.93 -12.90 -13.08
C MET A 2 -7.59 -14.39 -13.08
N VAL A 3 -8.06 -15.14 -14.09
CA VAL A 3 -7.80 -16.59 -14.21
C VAL A 3 -7.03 -16.83 -15.50
N HIS A 4 -5.88 -17.47 -15.39
CA HIS A 4 -5.07 -17.93 -16.52
C HIS A 4 -5.34 -19.42 -16.75
N TYR A 5 -5.51 -19.82 -18.01
CA TYR A 5 -5.67 -21.23 -18.39
C TYR A 5 -4.98 -21.49 -19.73
N ASP A 6 -4.61 -22.74 -19.97
CA ASP A 6 -4.01 -23.17 -21.24
C ASP A 6 -5.10 -23.36 -22.30
N GLY A 7 -5.04 -22.56 -23.37
CA GLY A 7 -5.99 -22.61 -24.48
C GLY A 7 -5.86 -23.85 -25.37
N LEU A 8 -4.77 -24.61 -25.26
CA LEU A 8 -4.63 -25.91 -25.92
C LEU A 8 -5.28 -27.03 -25.13
N ALA A 9 -5.40 -26.87 -23.80
CA ALA A 9 -6.02 -27.85 -22.92
C ALA A 9 -7.54 -27.61 -22.74
N LEU A 10 -7.97 -26.34 -22.72
CA LEU A 10 -9.35 -25.96 -22.48
C LEU A 10 -9.85 -24.94 -23.50
N THR A 11 -11.03 -25.19 -24.05
CA THR A 11 -11.75 -24.15 -24.79
C THR A 11 -12.29 -23.07 -23.82
N PRO A 12 -12.56 -21.84 -24.31
CA PRO A 12 -13.14 -20.79 -23.47
C PRO A 12 -14.49 -21.17 -22.83
N ALA A 13 -15.29 -22.03 -23.47
CA ALA A 13 -16.55 -22.51 -22.92
C ALA A 13 -16.32 -23.45 -21.72
N GLN A 14 -15.42 -24.42 -21.86
CA GLN A 14 -15.05 -25.34 -20.78
C GLN A 14 -14.43 -24.59 -19.59
N ALA A 15 -13.55 -23.62 -19.85
CA ALA A 15 -12.97 -22.80 -18.78
C ALA A 15 -14.04 -22.02 -18.00
N ARG A 16 -15.03 -21.44 -18.68
CA ARG A 16 -16.16 -20.74 -18.03
C ARG A 16 -17.02 -21.67 -17.19
N GLU A 17 -17.27 -22.88 -17.68
CA GLU A 17 -18.06 -23.88 -16.95
C GLU A 17 -17.35 -24.32 -15.66
N LEU A 18 -16.05 -24.62 -15.74
CA LEU A 18 -15.24 -24.96 -14.56
C LEU A 18 -15.19 -23.81 -13.54
N ILE A 19 -15.06 -22.56 -14.02
CA ILE A 19 -15.11 -21.39 -13.14
C ILE A 19 -16.48 -21.29 -12.46
N ALA A 20 -17.58 -21.44 -13.19
CA ALA A 20 -18.93 -21.38 -12.61
C ALA A 20 -19.15 -22.48 -11.56
N GLN A 21 -18.67 -23.69 -11.82
CA GLN A 21 -18.70 -24.80 -10.86
C GLN A 21 -17.88 -24.49 -9.62
N ALA A 22 -16.65 -24.00 -9.77
CA ALA A 22 -15.79 -23.64 -8.64
C ALA A 22 -16.35 -22.49 -7.79
N LEU A 23 -17.21 -21.64 -8.37
CA LEU A 23 -17.88 -20.55 -7.67
C LEU A 23 -19.17 -20.99 -6.95
N THR A 24 -19.64 -22.22 -7.17
CA THR A 24 -20.86 -22.74 -6.53
C THR A 24 -20.63 -22.94 -5.03
N ASP A 25 -21.58 -22.50 -4.22
CA ASP A 25 -21.55 -22.58 -2.74
C ASP A 25 -20.34 -21.92 -2.05
N LEU A 26 -19.60 -21.05 -2.74
CA LEU A 26 -18.57 -20.22 -2.12
C LEU A 26 -19.18 -19.36 -1.02
N ARG A 27 -18.55 -19.40 0.16
CA ARG A 27 -18.89 -18.53 1.27
C ARG A 27 -17.70 -17.63 1.59
N PRO A 28 -17.94 -16.36 1.95
CA PRO A 28 -16.87 -15.51 2.47
C PRO A 28 -16.23 -16.17 3.67
N GLU A 29 -14.90 -16.30 3.65
CA GLU A 29 -14.18 -16.65 4.87
C GLU A 29 -14.34 -15.50 5.87
N THR A 30 -14.93 -15.82 7.02
CA THR A 30 -15.19 -14.88 8.12
C THR A 30 -14.06 -14.87 9.15
N ARG A 31 -13.09 -15.78 9.04
CA ARG A 31 -11.93 -15.83 9.93
C ARG A 31 -10.85 -14.89 9.41
N ASN A 32 -10.46 -13.94 10.24
CA ASN A 32 -9.35 -13.02 9.96
C ASN A 32 -8.02 -13.77 10.20
N LEU A 33 -7.63 -14.63 9.25
CA LEU A 33 -6.45 -15.52 9.36
C LEU A 33 -5.13 -14.85 8.97
N GLY A 34 -5.19 -13.68 8.33
CA GLY A 34 -3.99 -12.95 7.90
C GLY A 34 -3.18 -12.40 9.09
N GLN A 35 -1.87 -12.36 8.92
CA GLN A 35 -0.95 -11.78 9.90
C GLN A 35 -1.16 -10.26 9.98
N CYS A 36 -0.97 -9.68 11.16
CA CYS A 36 -0.96 -8.24 11.33
C CYS A 36 0.49 -7.75 11.36
N HIS A 37 0.87 -6.93 10.37
CA HIS A 37 2.19 -6.35 10.23
C HIS A 37 2.19 -4.93 10.76
N VAL A 38 3.12 -4.61 11.66
CA VAL A 38 3.33 -3.24 12.14
C VAL A 38 4.49 -2.63 11.36
N LEU A 39 4.21 -1.62 10.53
CA LEU A 39 5.22 -0.96 9.72
C LEU A 39 5.61 0.38 10.34
N PRO A 40 6.86 0.57 10.80
CA PRO A 40 7.33 1.87 11.26
C PRO A 40 7.32 2.87 10.09
N VAL A 41 6.79 4.06 10.30
CA VAL A 41 6.72 5.12 9.29
C VAL A 41 7.18 6.45 9.89
N TRP A 42 8.15 7.06 9.24
CA TRP A 42 8.47 8.46 9.49
C TRP A 42 7.56 9.33 8.62
N TYR A 43 6.66 10.05 9.30
CA TYR A 43 5.80 11.05 8.69
C TYR A 43 6.47 12.41 8.81
N ASP A 44 6.88 12.97 7.67
CA ASP A 44 7.48 14.30 7.60
C ASP A 44 7.24 14.88 6.21
N VAL A 45 7.08 16.20 6.11
CA VAL A 45 6.82 16.90 4.84
C VAL A 45 7.97 16.76 3.85
N SER A 46 9.20 16.47 4.30
CA SER A 46 10.36 16.23 3.44
C SER A 46 10.26 14.93 2.65
N VAL A 47 9.62 13.89 3.20
CA VAL A 47 9.44 12.58 2.52
C VAL A 47 7.99 12.31 2.11
N GLY A 48 7.04 13.02 2.74
CA GLY A 48 5.61 13.01 2.48
C GLY A 48 5.09 14.43 2.15
N PRO A 49 5.47 15.00 1.00
CA PRO A 49 5.14 16.38 0.64
C PRO A 49 3.63 16.67 0.57
N GLU A 50 2.78 15.66 0.40
CA GLU A 50 1.33 15.85 0.32
C GLU A 50 0.61 15.86 1.68
N LEU A 51 1.32 15.67 2.80
CA LEU A 51 0.71 15.74 4.15
C LEU A 51 -0.07 17.04 4.36
N THR A 52 0.53 18.19 4.01
CA THR A 52 -0.09 19.51 4.16
C THR A 52 -1.32 19.65 3.26
N LEU A 53 -1.26 19.16 2.02
CA LEU A 53 -2.36 19.20 1.07
C LEU A 53 -3.55 18.35 1.56
N LEU A 54 -3.27 17.14 2.04
CA LEU A 54 -4.30 16.26 2.60
C LEU A 54 -4.95 16.86 3.84
N ALA A 55 -4.16 17.46 4.73
CA ALA A 55 -4.66 18.14 5.92
C ALA A 55 -5.60 19.29 5.56
N GLN A 56 -5.22 20.14 4.59
CA GLN A 56 -6.06 21.23 4.09
C GLN A 56 -7.37 20.72 3.49
N ARG A 57 -7.33 19.67 2.66
CA ARG A 57 -8.53 19.07 2.04
C ARG A 57 -9.46 18.45 3.07
N ALA A 58 -8.89 17.80 4.08
CA ALA A 58 -9.63 17.18 5.18
C ALA A 58 -10.14 18.20 6.22
N GLY A 59 -9.72 19.47 6.14
CA GLY A 59 -10.05 20.50 7.12
C GLY A 59 -9.45 20.23 8.51
N CYS A 60 -8.28 19.59 8.58
CA CYS A 60 -7.64 19.20 9.82
C CYS A 60 -6.13 19.54 9.84
N SER A 61 -5.43 19.18 10.92
CA SER A 61 -3.99 19.38 11.03
C SER A 61 -3.21 18.20 10.41
N VAL A 62 -1.94 18.42 10.06
CA VAL A 62 -1.04 17.33 9.61
C VAL A 62 -0.96 16.21 10.66
N ASN A 63 -0.89 16.56 11.95
CA ASN A 63 -0.88 15.57 13.03
C ASN A 63 -2.14 14.71 13.04
N GLU A 64 -3.29 15.30 12.70
CA GLU A 64 -4.56 14.57 12.60
C GLU A 64 -4.60 13.64 11.38
N VAL A 65 -4.01 14.03 10.25
CA VAL A 65 -3.81 13.13 9.10
C VAL A 65 -2.94 11.94 9.50
N ILE A 66 -1.80 12.19 10.16
CA ILE A 66 -0.88 11.15 10.63
C ILE A 66 -1.60 10.20 11.58
N ARG A 67 -2.31 10.73 12.58
CA ARG A 67 -3.07 9.94 13.56
C ARG A 67 -4.09 9.04 12.89
N ARG A 68 -4.97 9.61 12.05
CA ARG A 68 -6.02 8.85 11.34
C ARG A 68 -5.46 7.77 10.40
N HIS A 69 -4.35 8.07 9.74
CA HIS A 69 -3.70 7.10 8.85
C HIS A 69 -2.96 5.99 9.64
N SER A 70 -2.45 6.26 10.83
CA SER A 70 -1.66 5.28 11.60
C SER A 70 -2.49 4.41 12.55
N GLU A 71 -3.58 4.94 13.10
CA GLU A 71 -4.42 4.20 14.05
C GLU A 71 -5.34 3.17 13.37
N HIS A 72 -5.40 3.17 12.03
CA HIS A 72 -6.22 2.24 11.26
C HIS A 72 -5.46 0.96 10.88
N GLU A 73 -6.12 -0.20 10.99
CA GLU A 73 -5.65 -1.45 10.40
C GLU A 73 -6.15 -1.57 8.97
N TYR A 74 -5.24 -1.64 8.00
CA TYR A 74 -5.59 -1.80 6.60
C TYR A 74 -5.47 -3.25 6.15
N GLN A 75 -6.49 -3.77 5.48
CA GLN A 75 -6.41 -5.09 4.88
C GLN A 75 -5.68 -5.02 3.54
N VAL A 76 -4.78 -5.98 3.30
CA VAL A 76 -4.12 -6.17 2.00
C VAL A 76 -5.12 -6.84 1.06
N PHE A 77 -5.58 -6.11 0.04
CA PHE A 77 -6.54 -6.64 -0.93
C PHE A 77 -5.87 -7.37 -2.08
N ALA A 78 -4.71 -6.89 -2.52
CA ALA A 78 -3.97 -7.46 -3.62
C ALA A 78 -2.49 -7.08 -3.55
N LEU A 79 -1.66 -7.91 -4.15
CA LEU A 79 -0.28 -7.58 -4.50
C LEU A 79 -0.20 -7.37 -6.02
N GLY A 80 0.62 -6.43 -6.48
CA GLY A 80 0.78 -6.15 -7.91
C GLY A 80 1.45 -4.80 -8.16
N PHE A 81 1.51 -4.34 -9.41
CA PHE A 81 2.32 -3.19 -9.87
C PHE A 81 3.84 -3.43 -9.82
N ALA A 82 4.38 -3.84 -8.68
CA ALA A 82 5.77 -4.27 -8.50
C ALA A 82 5.85 -5.40 -7.47
N PRO A 83 6.91 -6.22 -7.48
CA PRO A 83 7.11 -7.24 -6.45
C PRO A 83 7.07 -6.63 -5.04
N GLY A 84 6.15 -7.13 -4.20
CA GLY A 84 5.93 -6.67 -2.83
C GLY A 84 5.14 -5.37 -2.66
N PHE A 85 4.60 -4.79 -3.73
CA PHE A 85 3.70 -3.64 -3.62
C PHE A 85 2.29 -4.14 -3.25
N ALA A 86 1.85 -3.78 -2.05
CA ALA A 86 0.55 -4.18 -1.49
C ALA A 86 -0.46 -3.03 -1.59
N PHE A 87 -1.60 -3.30 -2.23
CA PHE A 87 -2.75 -2.40 -2.23
C PHE A 87 -3.59 -2.65 -0.98
N MET A 88 -3.67 -1.66 -0.11
CA MET A 88 -4.32 -1.77 1.18
C MET A 88 -5.46 -0.77 1.32
N GLY A 89 -6.47 -1.10 2.12
CA GLY A 89 -7.60 -0.20 2.35
C GLY A 89 -8.60 -0.73 3.37
N LEU A 90 -9.68 0.02 3.63
CA LEU A 90 -9.98 1.33 3.04
C LEU A 90 -9.49 2.47 3.93
N VAL A 91 -8.83 3.45 3.33
CA VAL A 91 -8.51 4.73 3.99
C VAL A 91 -9.81 5.46 4.36
N GLU A 92 -9.79 6.16 5.50
CA GLU A 92 -10.90 7.03 5.92
C GLU A 92 -11.27 8.02 4.80
N GLU A 93 -12.58 8.22 4.60
CA GLU A 93 -13.09 9.06 3.52
C GLU A 93 -12.52 10.50 3.56
N ALA A 94 -12.26 11.02 4.76
CA ALA A 94 -11.68 12.35 4.95
C ALA A 94 -10.23 12.48 4.42
N LEU A 95 -9.48 11.37 4.36
CA LEU A 95 -8.11 11.35 3.83
C LEU A 95 -8.04 10.85 2.39
N ALA A 96 -9.15 10.34 1.85
CA ALA A 96 -9.22 9.88 0.48
C ALA A 96 -8.94 11.03 -0.49
N ALA A 97 -8.01 10.83 -1.41
CA ALA A 97 -7.61 11.85 -2.36
C ALA A 97 -7.25 11.22 -3.71
N PRO A 98 -7.65 11.85 -4.83
CA PRO A 98 -7.30 11.35 -6.14
C PRO A 98 -5.79 11.32 -6.34
N ARG A 99 -5.36 10.51 -7.30
CA ARG A 99 -3.96 10.54 -7.76
C ARG A 99 -3.58 11.94 -8.23
N LEU A 100 -2.28 12.23 -8.13
CA LEU A 100 -1.67 13.41 -8.73
C LEU A 100 -1.92 13.42 -10.24
N ASN A 101 -2.29 14.59 -10.78
CA ASN A 101 -2.56 14.76 -12.21
C ASN A 101 -1.36 14.40 -13.09
N THR A 102 -0.15 14.69 -12.61
CA THR A 102 1.10 14.31 -13.25
C THR A 102 1.89 13.41 -12.29
N PRO A 103 2.05 12.10 -12.60
CA PRO A 103 2.84 11.20 -11.78
C PRO A 103 4.28 11.67 -11.65
N ARG A 104 4.88 11.49 -10.47
CA ARG A 104 6.31 11.65 -10.28
C ARG A 104 7.05 10.61 -11.12
N LYS A 105 8.13 11.02 -11.76
CA LYS A 105 9.04 10.11 -12.46
C LYS A 105 9.76 9.17 -11.49
N ARG A 106 9.94 9.61 -10.24
CA ARG A 106 10.69 8.91 -9.21
C ARG A 106 10.05 9.11 -7.85
N VAL A 107 9.55 8.03 -7.27
CA VAL A 107 9.12 7.89 -5.88
C VAL A 107 10.15 6.99 -5.21
N ALA A 108 10.69 7.40 -4.08
CA ALA A 108 11.70 6.63 -3.36
C ALA A 108 11.14 5.30 -2.83
N SER A 109 12.01 4.29 -2.68
CA SER A 109 11.65 3.05 -1.96
C SER A 109 11.24 3.39 -0.52
N GLY A 110 10.32 2.60 0.02
CA GLY A 110 9.72 2.81 1.33
C GLY A 110 8.70 3.95 1.40
N SER A 111 8.52 4.76 0.34
CA SER A 111 7.53 5.84 0.39
C SER A 111 6.15 5.27 0.66
N VAL A 112 5.38 5.90 1.54
CA VAL A 112 3.99 5.53 1.86
C VAL A 112 3.09 6.57 1.20
N GLY A 113 2.05 6.13 0.52
CA GLY A 113 1.14 7.05 -0.16
C GLY A 113 -0.31 6.62 -0.12
N ILE A 114 -1.18 7.58 -0.44
CA ILE A 114 -2.63 7.44 -0.53
C ILE A 114 -3.10 7.77 -1.96
N ALA A 115 -3.97 6.94 -2.51
CA ALA A 115 -4.69 7.22 -3.75
C ALA A 115 -6.11 6.66 -3.68
N GLU A 116 -7.08 7.51 -3.97
CA GLU A 116 -8.48 7.28 -3.69
C GLU A 116 -8.64 6.82 -2.23
N ARG A 117 -9.28 5.67 -2.01
CA ARG A 117 -9.44 5.06 -0.69
C ARG A 117 -8.41 3.98 -0.36
N GLN A 118 -7.27 3.98 -1.06
CA GLN A 118 -6.21 3.00 -0.87
C GLN A 118 -4.94 3.65 -0.32
N THR A 119 -4.19 2.87 0.45
CA THR A 119 -2.84 3.19 0.92
C THR A 119 -1.88 2.07 0.52
N ALA A 120 -0.61 2.42 0.31
CA ALA A 120 0.42 1.49 -0.11
C ALA A 120 1.80 2.01 0.30
N ALA A 121 2.75 1.09 0.44
CA ALA A 121 4.16 1.42 0.57
C ALA A 121 4.93 0.90 -0.66
N TYR A 122 5.80 1.73 -1.22
CA TYR A 122 6.54 1.43 -2.45
C TYR A 122 7.74 0.53 -2.11
N PRO A 123 7.83 -0.72 -2.62
CA PRO A 123 8.91 -1.65 -2.28
C PRO A 123 10.25 -1.27 -2.92
N ALA A 124 10.21 -0.53 -4.04
CA ALA A 124 11.36 -0.10 -4.79
C ALA A 124 11.11 1.29 -5.38
N GLN A 125 12.18 1.95 -5.81
CA GLN A 125 12.06 3.21 -6.52
C GLN A 125 11.31 3.02 -7.85
N SER A 126 10.25 3.77 -8.07
CA SER A 126 9.44 3.69 -9.30
C SER A 126 8.76 5.02 -9.62
N PRO A 127 8.21 5.20 -10.83
CA PRO A 127 7.24 6.26 -11.07
C PRO A 127 5.98 6.05 -10.21
N GLY A 128 5.29 7.12 -9.85
CA GLY A 128 4.09 7.02 -9.02
C GLY A 128 3.31 8.33 -8.90
N GLY A 129 1.99 8.23 -8.87
CA GLY A 129 1.08 9.38 -8.74
C GLY A 129 0.27 9.38 -7.45
N TRP A 130 0.72 8.68 -6.42
CA TRP A 130 0.01 8.65 -5.13
C TRP A 130 0.45 9.85 -4.28
N ASN A 131 -0.44 10.34 -3.42
CA ASN A 131 -0.16 11.41 -2.47
C ASN A 131 0.76 10.84 -1.39
N LEU A 132 2.01 11.29 -1.33
CA LEU A 132 3.01 10.73 -0.42
C LEU A 132 2.85 11.34 0.96
N VAL A 133 2.83 10.49 1.98
CA VAL A 133 2.53 10.88 3.37
C VAL A 133 3.66 10.56 4.36
N GLY A 134 4.60 9.68 3.99
CA GLY A 134 5.70 9.31 4.86
C GLY A 134 6.63 8.29 4.20
N ARG A 135 7.53 7.72 4.97
CA ARG A 135 8.44 6.67 4.52
C ARG A 135 8.65 5.59 5.56
N THR A 136 8.61 4.33 5.16
CA THR A 136 8.96 3.18 6.00
C THR A 136 10.37 2.68 5.67
N PRO A 137 11.17 2.27 6.67
CA PRO A 137 12.44 1.60 6.44
C PRO A 137 12.26 0.08 6.18
N SER A 138 11.03 -0.42 6.25
CA SER A 138 10.73 -1.85 6.14
C SER A 138 11.03 -2.39 4.76
N ALA A 139 11.74 -3.52 4.69
CA ALA A 139 11.94 -4.27 3.45
C ALA A 139 10.64 -5.00 3.05
N LEU A 140 9.89 -4.43 2.10
CA LEU A 140 8.58 -4.93 1.65
C LEU A 140 8.69 -6.12 0.68
N PHE A 141 9.85 -6.25 0.03
CA PHE A 141 10.21 -7.33 -0.86
C PHE A 141 11.65 -7.74 -0.62
N ASP A 142 11.90 -9.05 -0.54
CA ASP A 142 13.23 -9.63 -0.41
C ASP A 142 13.26 -10.99 -1.12
N ARG A 143 14.27 -11.24 -1.95
CA ARG A 143 14.41 -12.49 -2.71
C ARG A 143 14.75 -13.68 -1.82
N GLU A 144 15.37 -13.43 -0.68
CA GLU A 144 15.78 -14.47 0.28
C GLU A 144 14.66 -14.80 1.28
N ARG A 145 13.56 -14.03 1.27
CA ARG A 145 12.38 -14.27 2.11
C ARG A 145 11.46 -15.32 1.47
N ASP A 146 10.92 -16.22 2.29
CA ASP A 146 9.86 -17.13 1.87
C ASP A 146 8.60 -16.38 1.40
N GLY A 147 8.11 -16.70 0.20
CA GLY A 147 7.03 -15.96 -0.46
C GLY A 147 7.42 -14.60 -1.05
N TYR A 148 8.69 -14.17 -0.92
CA TYR A 148 9.32 -12.95 -1.43
C TYR A 148 8.77 -11.59 -0.97
N SER A 149 7.47 -11.49 -0.68
CA SER A 149 6.84 -10.28 -0.15
C SER A 149 6.66 -10.38 1.37
N LEU A 150 6.81 -9.25 2.06
CA LEU A 150 6.50 -9.14 3.48
C LEU A 150 5.02 -9.45 3.79
N MET A 151 4.11 -9.10 2.86
CA MET A 151 2.67 -9.15 3.07
C MET A 151 2.01 -10.02 2.01
N GLN A 152 0.89 -10.65 2.35
CA GLN A 152 0.05 -11.44 1.42
C GLN A 152 -1.39 -10.91 1.39
N PRO A 153 -2.16 -11.15 0.31
CA PRO A 153 -3.59 -10.83 0.31
C PRO A 153 -4.30 -11.50 1.51
N GLY A 154 -5.07 -10.71 2.25
CA GLY A 154 -5.71 -11.13 3.50
C GLY A 154 -4.97 -10.72 4.78
N ASP A 155 -3.68 -10.38 4.70
CA ASP A 155 -2.95 -9.78 5.83
C ASP A 155 -3.52 -8.39 6.20
N ARG A 156 -3.15 -7.93 7.39
CA ARG A 156 -3.44 -6.58 7.88
C ARG A 156 -2.16 -5.81 8.14
N VAL A 157 -2.23 -4.50 7.99
CA VAL A 157 -1.11 -3.58 8.22
C VAL A 157 -1.55 -2.45 9.11
N GLN A 158 -0.79 -2.19 10.16
CA GLN A 158 -0.89 -0.99 10.96
C GLN A 158 0.39 -0.17 10.80
N PHE A 159 0.27 1.10 10.44
CA PHE A 159 1.43 1.98 10.38
C PHE A 159 1.72 2.56 11.76
N ALA A 160 2.96 2.45 12.23
CA ALA A 160 3.40 3.00 13.50
C ALA A 160 4.24 4.26 13.27
N PRO A 161 3.79 5.46 13.67
CA PRO A 161 4.59 6.66 13.55
C PRO A 161 5.86 6.54 14.39
N VAL A 162 7.01 6.82 13.79
CA VAL A 162 8.31 6.83 14.47
C VAL A 162 9.00 8.19 14.34
N SER A 163 9.89 8.50 15.28
CA SER A 163 10.75 9.67 15.16
C SER A 163 11.74 9.50 14.02
N HIS A 164 12.28 10.62 13.52
CA HIS A 164 13.36 10.60 12.52
C HIS A 164 14.57 9.78 12.98
N ALA A 165 15.00 9.96 14.24
CA ALA A 165 16.12 9.20 14.80
C ALA A 165 15.88 7.68 14.79
N GLU A 166 14.65 7.24 15.11
CA GLU A 166 14.27 5.83 15.07
C GLU A 166 14.22 5.30 13.64
N PHE A 167 13.67 6.09 12.70
CA PHE A 167 13.65 5.76 11.28
C PHE A 167 15.05 5.53 10.71
N ILE A 168 16.00 6.42 11.01
CA ILE A 168 17.41 6.27 10.63
C ILE A 168 18.04 5.05 11.32
N ARG A 169 17.78 4.83 12.61
CA ARG A 169 18.29 3.66 13.35
C ARG A 169 17.84 2.33 12.72
N LEU A 170 16.63 2.30 12.16
CA LEU A 170 16.06 1.16 11.44
C LEU A 170 16.58 1.03 9.99
N GLY A 171 17.50 1.90 9.55
CA GLY A 171 18.10 1.86 8.21
C GLY A 171 17.34 2.66 7.15
N GLY A 172 16.45 3.57 7.57
CA GLY A 172 15.71 4.43 6.65
C GLY A 172 16.60 5.43 5.90
N ASP A 173 16.24 5.71 4.65
CA ASP A 173 16.81 6.79 3.84
C ASP A 173 15.94 8.04 3.99
N ASP A 174 16.49 9.11 4.56
CA ASP A 174 15.78 10.38 4.79
C ASP A 174 15.95 11.39 3.64
N THR A 175 16.53 10.98 2.52
CA THR A 175 16.65 11.84 1.33
C THR A 175 15.29 12.42 0.96
N PRO A 176 15.14 13.76 0.92
CA PRO A 176 13.87 14.40 0.62
C PRO A 176 13.27 13.93 -0.71
N GLN A 177 11.96 13.77 -0.72
CA GLN A 177 11.21 13.51 -1.93
C GLN A 177 10.87 14.85 -2.61
N GLU A 178 11.19 14.96 -3.90
CA GLU A 178 10.87 16.17 -4.66
C GLU A 178 9.37 16.52 -4.56
N ALA A 179 9.10 17.74 -4.07
CA ALA A 179 7.79 18.34 -4.14
C ALA A 179 7.42 18.56 -5.62
N LEU A 180 6.14 18.38 -5.95
CA LEU A 180 5.65 18.80 -7.26
C LEU A 180 5.66 20.33 -7.30
N ALA A 181 6.20 20.89 -8.39
CA ALA A 181 6.21 22.32 -8.66
C ALA A 181 4.80 22.84 -9.00
#